data_AF-A0A256YT18-F1
#
_entry.id   AF-A0A256YT18-F1
#
_cell.length_a   1.000
_cell.length_b   1.000
_cell.length_c   1.000
_cell.angle_alpha   90.00
_cell.angle_beta   90.00
_cell.angle_gamma   90.00
#
_symmetry.space_group_name_H-M   'P 1'
#
loop_
_entity.id
_entity.type
_entity.pdbx_description
1 polymer ?
#
loop_
_entity_poly.entity_id
_entity_poly.type
_entity_poly.pdbx_seq_one_letter_code
_entity_poly.pdbx_strand_id
1 'polypeptide(L)'
;MTRAPKIYRLNRFENISKKGIIYSKTKIFVGSNILQYDRKVPYITALIKTGDSIVFGLVDEEEININENVVSRVGRIGRTKEGLFIYGVVWEKEREYSKPKQKKSEIKREIKTDNDVGIEGYGVYVPRYRLNLSELNSVWGKNIEGIKSFSGKYDDQVSYACNSALSALQHAKINSKEIGFIEVGSESKVYAVKPTASIVAGLLNTTNCFCADNEFACKAGTQSIVNAYNFVKTNGNFALAIGSDSAQGKPGDELEITVGDGGCAYILGNENPIGIIEGISSYTTDTPDFWRNDTEKFPKHAGRFSGEPAYYKHTINAAKNLMEKLDLKIEDIDYVVFHQPNGKFPRVVGRKLGFNHEQIELGIVFDWIGNTYSANSLLGLAKVLDIAAPYQRILIVSYGSGAGSDAISIITTPKIEEKRKNINRSARSWIGEEDKENLIFGNYGLYLKNKGII
;
A
#
# COMPACT_ATOMS: atom_id res chain seq x y z
N MET A 1 13.67 -25.19 29.93
CA MET A 1 14.19 -24.16 29.00
C MET A 1 13.89 -24.62 27.57
N THR A 2 12.78 -24.16 26.99
CA THR A 2 12.57 -24.24 25.54
C THR A 2 13.75 -23.52 24.89
N ARG A 3 14.65 -24.26 24.23
CA ARG A 3 15.63 -23.65 23.33
C ARG A 3 14.80 -22.73 22.45
N ALA A 4 15.09 -21.42 22.46
CA ALA A 4 14.50 -20.51 21.49
C ALA A 4 14.59 -21.25 20.15
N PRO A 5 13.46 -21.44 19.43
CA PRO A 5 13.51 -22.13 18.14
C PRO A 5 14.68 -21.48 17.43
N LYS A 6 15.67 -22.28 16.99
CA LYS A 6 16.74 -21.75 16.15
C LYS A 6 15.96 -21.04 15.07
N ILE A 7 15.88 -19.71 15.16
CA ILE A 7 15.26 -18.89 14.16
C ILE A 7 16.28 -19.12 13.06
N TYR A 8 15.99 -20.11 12.21
CA TYR A 8 16.58 -20.22 10.91
C TYR A 8 16.08 -18.96 10.26
N ARG A 9 16.81 -17.88 10.57
CA ARG A 9 16.84 -16.64 9.86
C ARG A 9 17.03 -17.15 8.44
N LEU A 10 15.96 -17.18 7.68
CA LEU A 10 16.03 -17.03 6.23
C LEU A 10 16.53 -15.60 5.96
N ASN A 11 17.59 -15.18 6.67
CA ASN A 11 18.58 -14.27 6.21
C ASN A 11 19.17 -15.03 5.02
N ARG A 12 18.98 -14.53 3.81
CA ARG A 12 19.40 -13.18 3.52
C ARG A 12 18.35 -12.47 2.66
N PHE A 13 17.72 -11.46 3.23
CA PHE A 13 17.07 -10.39 2.47
C PHE A 13 18.04 -9.71 1.45
N GLU A 14 19.34 -10.04 1.48
CA GLU A 14 20.37 -9.68 0.48
C GLU A 14 20.01 -10.07 -0.98
N ASN A 15 18.95 -10.85 -1.21
CA ASN A 15 18.47 -11.27 -2.53
C ASN A 15 17.17 -10.59 -2.99
N ILE A 16 16.70 -9.58 -2.27
CA ILE A 16 15.46 -8.87 -2.58
C ILE A 16 15.69 -7.79 -3.62
N SER A 17 14.70 -7.60 -4.50
CA SER A 17 14.75 -6.67 -5.65
C SER A 17 15.84 -7.02 -6.66
N LYS A 18 16.11 -8.32 -6.86
CA LYS A 18 17.04 -8.84 -7.87
C LYS A 18 16.31 -9.22 -9.15
N LYS A 19 17.04 -9.09 -10.26
CA LYS A 19 16.68 -9.71 -11.54
C LYS A 19 17.54 -10.95 -11.77
N GLY A 20 17.00 -11.92 -12.48
CA GLY A 20 17.73 -13.14 -12.82
C GLY A 20 17.08 -13.90 -13.95
N ILE A 21 17.71 -15.03 -14.30
CA ILE A 21 17.24 -15.93 -15.35
C ILE A 21 17.04 -17.31 -14.72
N ILE A 22 15.89 -17.95 -14.98
CA ILE A 22 15.67 -19.33 -14.54
C ILE A 22 16.64 -20.26 -15.27
N TYR A 23 17.49 -20.93 -14.50
CA TYR A 23 18.48 -21.90 -14.99
C TYR A 23 17.95 -23.33 -14.91
N SER A 24 17.22 -23.67 -13.84
CA SER A 24 16.52 -24.94 -13.71
C SER A 24 15.27 -24.77 -12.85
N LYS A 25 14.28 -25.65 -13.02
CA LYS A 25 13.01 -25.62 -12.28
C LYS A 25 12.61 -27.04 -11.89
N THR A 26 12.07 -27.19 -10.68
CA THR A 26 11.54 -28.45 -10.18
C THR A 26 10.30 -28.21 -9.32
N LYS A 27 9.36 -29.17 -9.33
CA LYS A 27 8.21 -29.20 -8.42
C LYS A 27 8.61 -30.01 -7.19
N ILE A 28 8.50 -29.39 -6.02
CA ILE A 28 8.81 -30.03 -4.74
C ILE A 28 7.57 -30.05 -3.83
N PHE A 29 7.40 -31.17 -3.13
CA PHE A 29 6.48 -31.25 -2.01
C PHE A 29 7.29 -30.98 -0.74
N VAL A 30 7.12 -29.80 -0.15
CA VAL A 30 7.95 -29.43 1.01
C VAL A 30 7.40 -30.08 2.27
N GLY A 31 8.06 -31.16 2.70
CA GLY A 31 7.84 -31.81 4.00
C GLY A 31 8.80 -31.28 5.07
N SER A 32 8.75 -29.99 5.40
CA SER A 32 9.52 -29.49 6.55
C SER A 32 8.83 -29.90 7.86
N ASN A 33 9.61 -30.28 8.87
CA ASN A 33 9.12 -30.49 10.23
C ASN A 33 9.00 -29.19 11.03
N ILE A 34 9.60 -28.11 10.55
CA ILE A 34 9.67 -26.80 11.20
C ILE A 34 8.62 -25.85 10.61
N LEU A 35 8.36 -25.95 9.31
CA LEU A 35 7.42 -25.10 8.59
C LEU A 35 6.16 -25.90 8.25
N GLN A 36 5.01 -25.34 8.58
CA GLN A 36 3.71 -25.75 8.08
C GLN A 36 3.57 -25.25 6.64
N TYR A 37 4.20 -25.97 5.72
CA TYR A 37 3.80 -25.93 4.32
C TYR A 37 2.63 -26.89 4.12
N ASP A 38 1.73 -26.59 3.20
CA ASP A 38 0.72 -27.56 2.80
C ASP A 38 1.42 -28.70 2.05
N ARG A 39 1.56 -29.85 2.72
CA ARG A 39 2.21 -31.04 2.16
C ARG A 39 1.47 -31.62 0.95
N LYS A 40 0.21 -31.22 0.73
CA LYS A 40 -0.60 -31.64 -0.41
C LYS A 40 -0.49 -30.72 -1.61
N VAL A 41 0.05 -29.51 -1.44
CA VAL A 41 0.20 -28.53 -2.53
C VAL A 41 1.67 -28.44 -2.94
N PRO A 42 2.01 -28.79 -4.19
CA PRO A 42 3.38 -28.66 -4.66
C PRO A 42 3.81 -27.18 -4.72
N TYR A 43 5.08 -26.94 -4.41
CA TYR A 43 5.75 -25.66 -4.62
C TYR A 43 6.66 -25.78 -5.83
N ILE A 44 6.82 -24.68 -6.55
CA ILE A 44 7.76 -24.59 -7.66
C ILE A 44 8.98 -23.88 -7.15
N THR A 45 10.13 -24.50 -7.38
CA THR A 45 11.42 -23.93 -7.03
C THR A 45 12.34 -23.92 -8.23
N ALA A 46 13.21 -22.93 -8.29
CA ALA A 46 14.15 -22.75 -9.37
C ALA A 46 15.55 -22.40 -8.87
N LEU A 47 16.57 -22.81 -9.63
CA LEU A 47 17.88 -22.18 -9.59
C LEU A 47 17.84 -20.97 -10.52
N ILE A 48 18.26 -19.82 -10.01
CA ILE A 48 18.13 -18.53 -10.67
C ILE A 48 19.51 -17.92 -10.75
N LYS A 49 19.97 -17.63 -11.97
CA LYS A 49 21.24 -16.95 -12.19
C LYS A 49 21.04 -15.44 -12.04
N THR A 50 21.71 -14.83 -11.07
CA THR A 50 21.67 -13.40 -10.78
C THR A 50 23.09 -12.84 -10.87
N GLY A 51 23.43 -12.21 -12.00
CA GLY A 51 24.83 -11.86 -12.30
C GLY A 51 25.74 -13.10 -12.26
N ASP A 52 26.76 -13.06 -11.41
CA ASP A 52 27.75 -14.15 -11.24
C ASP A 52 27.35 -15.19 -10.18
N SER A 53 26.18 -15.05 -9.56
CA SER A 53 25.68 -15.95 -8.52
C SER A 53 24.52 -16.80 -9.00
N ILE A 54 24.38 -18.00 -8.45
CA ILE A 54 23.17 -18.83 -8.58
C ILE A 54 22.49 -18.88 -7.22
N VAL A 55 21.20 -18.55 -7.20
CA VAL A 55 20.37 -18.57 -5.98
C VAL A 55 19.21 -19.53 -6.15
N PHE A 56 18.79 -20.16 -5.06
CA PHE A 56 17.57 -20.96 -5.01
C PHE A 56 16.37 -20.08 -4.66
N GLY A 57 15.26 -20.21 -5.38
CA GLY A 57 14.08 -19.37 -5.19
C GLY A 57 12.76 -20.13 -5.35
N LEU A 58 11.75 -19.71 -4.58
CA LEU A 58 10.35 -20.07 -4.82
C LEU A 58 9.82 -19.28 -6.02
N VAL A 59 8.99 -19.91 -6.84
CA VAL A 59 8.40 -19.31 -8.03
C VAL A 59 6.89 -19.14 -7.86
N ASP A 60 6.37 -17.97 -8.22
CA ASP A 60 4.95 -17.62 -8.04
C ASP A 60 4.02 -18.24 -9.10
N GLU A 61 4.56 -18.59 -10.27
CA GLU A 61 3.75 -19.04 -11.41
C GLU A 61 4.12 -20.44 -11.91
N GLU A 62 3.09 -21.21 -12.24
CA GLU A 62 3.27 -22.55 -12.82
C GLU A 62 3.93 -22.51 -14.20
N GLU A 63 3.77 -21.42 -14.93
CA GLU A 63 4.15 -21.30 -16.35
C GLU A 63 5.53 -20.69 -16.60
N ILE A 64 6.33 -20.39 -15.56
CA ILE A 64 7.69 -19.87 -15.81
C ILE A 64 8.60 -20.98 -16.35
N ASN A 65 9.22 -20.75 -17.50
CA ASN A 65 10.08 -21.67 -18.23
C ASN A 65 11.58 -21.45 -17.92
N ILE A 66 12.40 -22.44 -18.28
CA ILE A 66 13.86 -22.28 -18.27
C ILE A 66 14.24 -21.19 -19.27
N ASN A 67 15.28 -20.41 -18.95
CA ASN A 67 15.75 -19.23 -19.67
C ASN A 67 14.81 -18.01 -19.63
N GLU A 68 13.78 -18.04 -18.79
CA GLU A 68 12.89 -16.89 -18.62
C GLU A 68 13.45 -15.89 -17.60
N ASN A 69 13.32 -14.60 -17.91
CA ASN A 69 13.71 -13.51 -17.01
C ASN A 69 12.71 -13.41 -15.84
N VAL A 70 13.24 -13.24 -14.65
CA VAL A 70 12.48 -13.17 -13.40
C VAL A 70 12.94 -12.03 -12.52
N VAL A 71 11.99 -11.50 -11.74
CA VAL A 71 12.22 -10.48 -10.72
C VAL A 71 11.81 -11.02 -9.35
N SER A 72 12.53 -10.57 -8.33
CA SER A 72 12.34 -11.02 -6.96
C SER A 72 11.49 -10.03 -6.15
N ARG A 73 10.58 -10.56 -5.34
CA ARG A 73 9.71 -9.80 -4.43
C ARG A 73 9.61 -10.47 -3.07
N VAL A 74 9.11 -9.73 -2.08
CA VAL A 74 8.81 -10.29 -0.76
C VAL A 74 7.49 -11.03 -0.82
N GLY A 75 7.46 -12.25 -0.27
CA GLY A 75 6.24 -13.03 -0.11
C GLY A 75 6.22 -13.84 1.18
N ARG A 76 5.02 -14.13 1.68
CA ARG A 76 4.76 -15.05 2.79
C ARG A 76 4.95 -16.49 2.29
N ILE A 77 6.07 -17.10 2.64
CA ILE A 77 6.43 -18.43 2.15
C ILE A 77 5.82 -19.54 2.99
N GLY A 78 5.58 -19.31 4.29
CA GLY A 78 4.98 -20.32 5.16
C GLY A 78 4.75 -19.82 6.58
N ARG A 79 4.46 -20.75 7.49
CA ARG A 79 4.23 -20.48 8.91
C ARG A 79 4.92 -21.54 9.77
N THR A 80 5.52 -21.19 10.90
CA THR A 80 6.06 -22.17 11.85
C THR A 80 4.94 -22.85 12.63
N LYS A 81 5.25 -23.96 13.33
CA LYS A 81 4.30 -24.64 14.21
C LYS A 81 3.79 -23.74 15.35
N GLU A 82 4.62 -22.82 15.81
CA GLU A 82 4.34 -21.83 16.85
C GLU A 82 3.56 -20.62 16.31
N GLY A 83 3.20 -20.64 15.02
CA GLY A 83 2.33 -19.64 14.41
C GLY A 83 3.07 -18.42 13.81
N LEU A 84 4.40 -18.43 13.74
CA LEU A 84 5.17 -17.35 13.11
C LEU A 84 5.13 -17.47 11.59
N PHE A 85 4.61 -16.47 10.89
CA PHE A 85 4.79 -16.31 9.46
C PHE A 85 6.26 -16.12 9.11
N ILE A 86 6.64 -16.75 8.00
CA ILE A 86 7.95 -16.65 7.41
C ILE A 86 7.82 -15.91 6.09
N TYR A 87 8.65 -14.88 5.95
CA TYR A 87 8.78 -14.10 4.74
C TYR A 87 10.11 -14.42 4.07
N GLY A 88 10.10 -14.38 2.75
CA GLY A 88 11.28 -14.65 1.94
C GLY A 88 11.12 -14.11 0.53
N VAL A 89 12.03 -14.54 -0.34
CA VAL A 89 12.05 -14.15 -1.74
C VAL A 89 11.16 -15.07 -2.56
N VAL A 90 10.20 -14.48 -3.25
CA VAL A 90 9.40 -15.14 -4.29
C VAL A 90 9.78 -14.51 -5.62
N TRP A 91 10.00 -15.36 -6.62
CA TRP A 91 10.37 -14.95 -7.97
C TRP A 91 9.17 -15.06 -8.89
N GLU A 92 8.96 -14.01 -9.67
CA GLU A 92 7.92 -13.96 -10.69
C GLU A 92 8.52 -13.55 -12.02
N LYS A 93 7.82 -13.87 -13.11
CA LYS A 93 8.25 -13.51 -14.46
C LYS A 93 8.44 -11.99 -14.56
N GLU A 94 9.57 -11.58 -15.11
CA GLU A 94 9.83 -10.18 -15.42
C GLU A 94 8.84 -9.72 -16.50
N ARG A 95 8.21 -8.58 -16.24
CA ARG A 95 7.20 -7.99 -17.11
C ARG A 95 7.57 -6.55 -17.41
N GLU A 96 7.20 -6.12 -18.59
CA GLU A 96 7.20 -4.72 -18.93
C GLU A 96 5.97 -4.05 -18.33
N TYR A 97 6.17 -2.89 -17.75
CA TYR A 97 5.11 -2.10 -17.14
C TYR A 97 5.19 -0.66 -17.63
N SER A 98 4.03 -0.03 -17.74
CA SER A 98 3.88 1.39 -17.98
C SER A 98 4.59 2.18 -16.87
N LYS A 99 5.35 3.19 -17.30
CA LYS A 99 6.05 4.12 -16.41
C LYS A 99 5.24 5.41 -16.24
N PRO A 100 5.44 6.15 -15.13
CA PRO A 100 4.75 7.41 -14.90
C PRO A 100 4.96 8.42 -16.03
N LYS A 101 3.89 9.13 -16.42
CA LYS A 101 3.90 10.14 -17.49
C LYS A 101 3.42 11.48 -16.94
N GLN A 102 4.32 12.44 -16.92
CA GLN A 102 4.03 13.80 -16.44
C GLN A 102 3.01 14.53 -17.32
N LYS A 103 2.14 15.32 -16.69
CA LYS A 103 1.41 16.42 -17.33
C LYS A 103 2.27 17.69 -17.32
N LYS A 104 2.27 18.44 -18.42
CA LYS A 104 2.87 19.78 -18.43
C LYS A 104 2.03 20.73 -17.57
N SER A 105 2.69 21.65 -16.87
CA SER A 105 2.04 22.75 -16.17
C SER A 105 2.92 23.98 -16.27
N GLU A 106 2.29 25.14 -16.40
CA GLU A 106 2.96 26.46 -16.37
C GLU A 106 2.82 27.13 -14.99
N ILE A 107 2.11 26.48 -14.06
CA ILE A 107 1.89 27.01 -12.71
C ILE A 107 3.24 27.13 -12.00
N LYS A 108 3.48 28.31 -11.41
CA LYS A 108 4.61 28.58 -10.53
C LYS A 108 4.06 29.08 -9.20
N ARG A 109 4.28 28.29 -8.15
CA ARG A 109 3.97 28.64 -6.76
C ARG A 109 5.29 28.79 -6.01
N GLU A 110 5.33 29.71 -5.06
CA GLU A 110 6.49 29.88 -4.19
C GLU A 110 6.65 28.64 -3.31
N ILE A 111 7.87 28.10 -3.26
CA ILE A 111 8.24 27.03 -2.35
C ILE A 111 9.22 27.65 -1.35
N LYS A 112 8.89 27.58 -0.06
CA LYS A 112 9.88 27.84 0.99
C LYS A 112 10.73 26.57 1.09
N THR A 113 12.03 26.68 0.82
CA THR A 113 12.87 25.50 0.52
C THR A 113 13.84 25.12 1.62
N ASP A 114 14.12 25.99 2.58
CA ASP A 114 15.20 25.73 3.55
C ASP A 114 14.70 24.83 4.68
N ASN A 115 15.12 23.56 4.65
CA ASN A 115 14.87 22.51 5.65
C ASN A 115 13.41 22.08 5.85
N ASP A 116 12.52 22.40 4.90
CA ASP A 116 11.12 21.98 5.00
C ASP A 116 10.96 20.47 4.76
N VAL A 117 10.15 19.84 5.60
CA VAL A 117 9.90 18.39 5.55
C VAL A 117 8.94 18.08 4.41
N GLY A 118 9.32 17.11 3.59
CA GLY A 118 8.53 16.66 2.45
C GLY A 118 8.71 15.17 2.15
N ILE A 119 8.06 14.74 1.08
CA ILE A 119 8.17 13.39 0.53
C ILE A 119 9.44 13.30 -0.30
N GLU A 120 10.34 12.39 0.03
CA GLU A 120 11.58 12.11 -0.72
C GLU A 120 11.37 11.09 -1.84
N GLY A 121 10.41 10.19 -1.63
CA GLY A 121 10.02 9.15 -2.58
C GLY A 121 8.84 8.35 -2.04
N TYR A 122 8.24 7.56 -2.92
CA TYR A 122 7.09 6.73 -2.62
C TYR A 122 7.16 5.41 -3.37
N GLY A 123 6.44 4.42 -2.86
CA GLY A 123 6.36 3.09 -3.43
C GLY A 123 4.96 2.52 -3.32
N VAL A 124 4.60 1.70 -4.30
CA VAL A 124 3.28 1.09 -4.43
C VAL A 124 3.44 -0.41 -4.58
N TYR A 125 2.56 -1.16 -3.93
CA TYR A 125 2.39 -2.58 -4.23
C TYR A 125 0.91 -2.95 -4.14
N VAL A 126 0.37 -3.44 -5.25
CA VAL A 126 -0.98 -4.02 -5.32
C VAL A 126 -0.82 -5.43 -5.89
N PRO A 127 -1.36 -6.48 -5.25
CA PRO A 127 -1.26 -7.84 -5.76
C PRO A 127 -1.84 -7.91 -7.18
N ARG A 128 -1.34 -8.79 -8.05
CA ARG A 128 -1.82 -8.89 -9.45
C ARG A 128 -3.20 -9.53 -9.57
N TYR A 129 -3.66 -10.22 -8.54
CA TYR A 129 -4.93 -10.92 -8.52
C TYR A 129 -6.11 -9.93 -8.47
N ARG A 130 -7.12 -10.20 -9.29
CA ARG A 130 -8.35 -9.40 -9.45
C ARG A 130 -9.57 -10.31 -9.43
N LEU A 131 -10.61 -9.89 -8.72
CA LEU A 131 -11.93 -10.50 -8.81
C LEU A 131 -12.82 -9.58 -9.64
N ASN A 132 -13.39 -10.12 -10.72
CA ASN A 132 -14.52 -9.46 -11.38
C ASN A 132 -15.75 -9.65 -10.49
N LEU A 133 -16.39 -8.56 -10.07
CA LEU A 133 -17.51 -8.62 -9.13
C LEU A 133 -18.72 -9.36 -9.69
N SER A 134 -18.80 -9.57 -11.02
CA SER A 134 -19.81 -10.44 -11.64
C SER A 134 -19.76 -11.88 -11.13
N GLU A 135 -18.61 -12.35 -10.64
CA GLU A 135 -18.46 -13.66 -10.00
C GLU A 135 -19.31 -13.80 -8.72
N LEU A 136 -19.67 -12.68 -8.09
CA LEU A 136 -20.52 -12.68 -6.90
C LEU A 136 -22.01 -12.81 -7.25
N ASN A 137 -22.41 -12.50 -8.49
CA ASN A 137 -23.83 -12.38 -8.87
C ASN A 137 -24.61 -13.69 -8.68
N SER A 138 -24.00 -14.83 -9.01
CA SER A 138 -24.62 -16.15 -8.85
C SER A 138 -24.80 -16.56 -7.40
N VAL A 139 -23.92 -16.07 -6.51
CA VAL A 139 -23.95 -16.34 -5.07
C VAL A 139 -24.89 -15.38 -4.34
N TRP A 140 -24.90 -14.12 -4.77
CA TRP A 140 -25.59 -13.02 -4.09
C TRP A 140 -26.99 -12.72 -4.63
N GLY A 141 -27.33 -13.21 -5.83
CA GLY A 141 -28.59 -12.92 -6.50
C GLY A 141 -28.78 -11.43 -6.86
N LYS A 142 -27.68 -10.68 -6.97
CA LYS A 142 -27.66 -9.25 -7.34
C LYS A 142 -26.83 -9.05 -8.60
N ASN A 143 -27.11 -8.00 -9.36
CA ASN A 143 -26.23 -7.58 -10.45
C ASN A 143 -25.16 -6.62 -9.89
N ILE A 144 -23.97 -7.13 -9.66
CA ILE A 144 -22.81 -6.41 -9.14
C ILE A 144 -21.77 -6.34 -10.26
N GLU A 145 -21.27 -5.13 -10.51
CA GLU A 145 -20.24 -4.86 -11.51
C GLU A 145 -19.04 -4.18 -10.86
N GLY A 146 -17.88 -4.29 -11.51
CA GLY A 146 -16.63 -3.70 -11.07
C GLY A 146 -15.55 -4.74 -10.80
N ILE A 147 -14.40 -4.27 -10.34
CA ILE A 147 -13.21 -5.09 -10.13
C ILE A 147 -12.59 -4.71 -8.78
N LYS A 148 -12.10 -5.70 -8.04
CA LYS A 148 -11.30 -5.48 -6.82
C LYS A 148 -10.02 -6.31 -6.81
N SER A 149 -9.00 -5.84 -6.10
CA SER A 149 -7.79 -6.61 -5.85
C SER A 149 -8.00 -7.58 -4.68
N PHE A 150 -7.26 -8.68 -4.68
CA PHE A 150 -7.17 -9.58 -3.53
C PHE A 150 -5.80 -10.26 -3.47
N SER A 151 -5.46 -10.85 -2.34
CA SER A 151 -4.18 -11.52 -2.14
C SER A 151 -3.91 -12.65 -3.13
N GLY A 152 -2.68 -12.73 -3.65
CA GLY A 152 -2.12 -13.95 -4.22
C GLY A 152 -1.71 -14.95 -3.15
N LYS A 153 -1.25 -16.13 -3.58
CA LYS A 153 -0.83 -17.23 -2.69
C LYS A 153 0.21 -16.80 -1.64
N TYR A 154 1.20 -16.01 -2.06
CA TYR A 154 2.29 -15.54 -1.21
C TYR A 154 2.10 -14.12 -0.69
N ASP A 155 0.90 -13.56 -0.84
CA ASP A 155 0.62 -12.18 -0.45
C ASP A 155 -0.14 -12.10 0.87
N ASP A 156 0.18 -11.06 1.64
CA ASP A 156 -0.56 -10.63 2.82
C ASP A 156 -0.24 -9.15 3.10
N GLN A 157 -0.82 -8.60 4.16
CA GLN A 157 -0.61 -7.22 4.57
C GLN A 157 0.88 -6.87 4.78
N VAL A 158 1.70 -7.81 5.25
CA VAL A 158 3.13 -7.61 5.49
C VAL A 158 3.90 -7.60 4.18
N SER A 159 3.58 -8.49 3.23
CA SER A 159 4.21 -8.46 1.90
C SER A 159 3.92 -7.14 1.18
N TYR A 160 2.73 -6.57 1.35
CA TYR A 160 2.39 -5.25 0.80
C TYR A 160 3.22 -4.13 1.42
N ALA A 161 3.38 -4.12 2.74
CA ALA A 161 4.22 -3.15 3.45
C ALA A 161 5.69 -3.24 2.99
N CYS A 162 6.23 -4.46 2.95
CA CYS A 162 7.60 -4.73 2.56
C CYS A 162 7.90 -4.31 1.12
N ASN A 163 7.08 -4.73 0.15
CA ASN A 163 7.33 -4.42 -1.25
C ASN A 163 7.13 -2.93 -1.58
N SER A 164 6.14 -2.27 -0.97
CA SER A 164 5.97 -0.82 -1.12
C SER A 164 7.13 -0.03 -0.51
N ALA A 165 7.65 -0.44 0.66
CA ALA A 165 8.83 0.17 1.28
C ALA A 165 10.08 0.07 0.39
N LEU A 166 10.35 -1.10 -0.19
CA LEU A 166 11.46 -1.31 -1.11
C LEU A 166 11.32 -0.43 -2.37
N SER A 167 10.11 -0.32 -2.92
CA SER A 167 9.84 0.56 -4.05
C SER A 167 10.04 2.03 -3.67
N ALA A 168 9.68 2.44 -2.45
CA ALA A 168 9.89 3.81 -1.98
C ALA A 168 11.38 4.14 -1.86
N LEU A 169 12.18 3.23 -1.31
CA LEU A 169 13.64 3.38 -1.24
C LEU A 169 14.27 3.48 -2.63
N GLN A 170 13.84 2.62 -3.56
CA GLN A 170 14.32 2.68 -4.94
C GLN A 170 14.01 4.04 -5.58
N HIS A 171 12.80 4.56 -5.37
CA HIS A 171 12.42 5.86 -5.91
C HIS A 171 13.22 7.00 -5.27
N ALA A 172 13.31 7.01 -3.93
CA ALA A 172 14.01 8.04 -3.16
C ALA A 172 15.54 8.05 -3.36
N LYS A 173 16.12 6.90 -3.75
CA LYS A 173 17.58 6.68 -3.89
C LYS A 173 18.36 6.89 -2.59
N ILE A 174 17.74 6.64 -1.43
CA ILE A 174 18.39 6.77 -0.12
C ILE A 174 18.85 5.41 0.43
N ASN A 175 19.83 5.44 1.33
CA ASN A 175 20.25 4.25 2.06
C ASN A 175 19.23 3.92 3.15
N SER A 176 18.77 2.67 3.20
CA SER A 176 17.79 2.25 4.22
C SER A 176 18.29 2.44 5.67
N LYS A 177 19.61 2.42 5.88
CA LYS A 177 20.23 2.63 7.20
C LYS A 177 20.08 4.05 7.74
N GLU A 178 19.72 5.01 6.89
CA GLU A 178 19.50 6.41 7.28
C GLU A 178 18.06 6.66 7.76
N ILE A 179 17.17 5.66 7.63
CA ILE A 179 15.83 5.73 8.18
C ILE A 179 15.90 5.64 9.71
N GLY A 180 15.51 6.70 10.40
CA GLY A 180 15.44 6.78 11.86
C GLY A 180 14.07 6.41 12.44
N PHE A 181 13.03 6.31 11.61
CA PHE A 181 11.65 6.05 12.04
C PHE A 181 10.89 5.21 11.02
N ILE A 182 10.21 4.15 11.45
CA ILE A 182 9.37 3.29 10.61
C ILE A 182 8.00 3.11 11.27
N GLU A 183 6.93 3.53 10.62
CA GLU A 183 5.57 3.27 11.11
C GLU A 183 4.69 2.64 10.03
N VAL A 184 3.96 1.59 10.41
CA VAL A 184 3.04 0.87 9.53
C VAL A 184 1.61 1.04 10.04
N GLY A 185 0.82 1.80 9.32
CA GLY A 185 -0.62 1.93 9.50
C GLY A 185 -1.38 0.75 8.89
N SER A 186 -2.14 0.04 9.71
CA SER A 186 -2.97 -1.10 9.26
C SER A 186 -4.07 -1.43 10.27
N GLU A 187 -5.20 -1.92 9.77
CA GLU A 187 -6.28 -2.54 10.56
C GLU A 187 -6.45 -4.04 10.28
N SER A 188 -5.58 -4.60 9.42
CA SER A 188 -5.56 -6.01 8.99
C SER A 188 -4.25 -6.74 9.35
N LYS A 189 -3.61 -6.32 10.44
CA LYS A 189 -2.37 -6.91 10.95
C LYS A 189 -2.44 -8.44 11.03
N VAL A 190 -1.35 -9.09 10.61
CA VAL A 190 -1.24 -10.57 10.64
C VAL A 190 -0.95 -11.13 12.04
N TYR A 191 -0.54 -10.27 12.97
CA TYR A 191 -0.34 -10.60 14.39
C TYR A 191 -1.07 -9.59 15.28
N ALA A 192 -1.53 -10.05 16.44
CA ALA A 192 -2.11 -9.16 17.45
C ALA A 192 -1.07 -8.23 18.09
N VAL A 193 0.15 -8.72 18.33
CA VAL A 193 1.19 -8.00 19.11
C VAL A 193 2.48 -7.78 18.33
N LYS A 194 2.98 -8.78 17.60
CA LYS A 194 4.25 -8.66 16.86
C LYS A 194 4.08 -7.63 15.72
N PRO A 195 4.80 -6.49 15.75
CA PRO A 195 4.54 -5.41 14.79
C PRO A 195 5.09 -5.74 13.41
N THR A 196 4.34 -5.37 12.38
CA THR A 196 4.73 -5.38 10.98
C THR A 196 5.95 -4.49 10.76
N ALA A 197 6.02 -3.34 11.42
CA ALA A 197 7.15 -2.42 11.34
C ALA A 197 8.48 -3.09 11.71
N SER A 198 8.50 -4.02 12.69
CA SER A 198 9.71 -4.78 13.02
C SER A 198 10.16 -5.73 11.90
N ILE A 199 9.22 -6.24 11.11
CA ILE A 199 9.51 -7.10 9.96
C ILE A 199 10.09 -6.23 8.84
N VAL A 200 9.50 -5.06 8.58
CA VAL A 200 10.03 -4.08 7.62
C VAL A 200 11.43 -3.62 8.02
N ALA A 201 11.66 -3.27 9.29
CA ALA A 201 12.98 -2.89 9.79
C ALA A 201 14.03 -4.00 9.58
N GLY A 202 13.66 -5.25 9.88
CA GLY A 202 14.50 -6.42 9.62
C GLY A 202 14.78 -6.65 8.14
N LEU A 203 13.79 -6.43 7.27
CA LEU A 203 13.92 -6.47 5.82
C LEU A 203 14.92 -5.45 5.30
N LEU A 204 14.79 -4.21 5.76
CA LEU A 204 15.60 -3.08 5.33
C LEU A 204 16.99 -3.05 5.98
N ASN A 205 17.25 -3.97 6.91
CA ASN A 205 18.45 -4.00 7.74
C ASN A 205 18.68 -2.68 8.49
N THR A 206 17.59 -2.07 8.96
CA THR A 206 17.56 -0.83 9.72
C THR A 206 17.32 -1.18 11.19
N THR A 207 18.38 -1.21 11.99
CA THR A 207 18.27 -1.59 13.42
C THR A 207 18.21 -0.40 14.36
N ASN A 208 18.70 0.75 13.93
CA ASN A 208 18.80 1.97 14.74
C ASN A 208 17.66 2.93 14.39
N CYS A 209 16.42 2.45 14.47
CA CYS A 209 15.22 3.23 14.19
C CYS A 209 14.14 3.00 15.24
N PHE A 210 13.32 4.02 15.49
CA PHE A 210 12.05 3.83 16.17
C PHE A 210 11.10 3.08 15.22
N CYS A 211 10.36 2.11 15.74
CA CYS A 211 9.35 1.42 14.93
C CYS A 211 8.11 1.02 15.71
N ALA A 212 6.95 1.17 15.07
CA ALA A 212 5.65 0.79 15.63
C ALA A 212 4.65 0.50 14.50
N ASP A 213 3.61 -0.27 14.84
CA ASP A 213 2.40 -0.32 14.02
C ASP A 213 1.42 0.72 14.57
N ASN A 214 0.68 1.38 13.70
CA ASN A 214 -0.37 2.32 14.05
C ASN A 214 -1.73 1.79 13.59
N GLU A 215 -2.76 2.01 14.40
CA GLU A 215 -4.10 1.51 14.13
C GLU A 215 -5.13 2.62 14.43
N PHE A 216 -5.77 3.09 13.36
CA PHE A 216 -6.97 3.93 13.42
C PHE A 216 -7.74 3.73 12.12
N ALA A 217 -8.28 2.52 11.98
CA ALA A 217 -8.99 2.07 10.78
C ALA A 217 -8.27 2.54 9.49
N CYS A 218 -9.03 2.97 8.49
CA CYS A 218 -8.51 3.35 7.19
C CYS A 218 -7.65 4.64 7.18
N LYS A 219 -7.59 5.42 8.27
CA LYS A 219 -6.67 6.58 8.35
C LYS A 219 -5.31 6.24 8.92
N ALA A 220 -5.07 5.00 9.36
CA ALA A 220 -3.83 4.61 10.00
C ALA A 220 -2.59 4.95 9.14
N GLY A 221 -2.70 4.81 7.81
CA GLY A 221 -1.62 5.14 6.87
C GLY A 221 -1.29 6.63 6.80
N THR A 222 -2.29 7.53 6.81
CA THR A 222 -2.01 8.99 6.85
C THR A 222 -1.53 9.42 8.22
N GLN A 223 -2.03 8.82 9.29
CA GLN A 223 -1.53 9.08 10.64
C GLN A 223 -0.03 8.72 10.74
N SER A 224 0.43 7.68 10.02
CA SER A 224 1.86 7.38 9.91
C SER A 224 2.67 8.42 9.13
N ILE A 225 2.08 9.08 8.12
CA ILE A 225 2.71 10.26 7.49
C ILE A 225 2.82 11.41 8.49
N VAL A 226 1.77 11.66 9.29
CA VAL A 226 1.79 12.73 10.31
C VAL A 226 2.88 12.46 11.37
N ASN A 227 2.97 11.24 11.87
CA ASN A 227 3.97 10.86 12.86
C ASN A 227 5.39 10.93 12.28
N ALA A 228 5.58 10.43 11.05
CA ALA A 228 6.84 10.55 10.32
C ALA A 228 7.24 12.01 10.09
N TYR A 229 6.30 12.88 9.69
CA TYR A 229 6.56 14.31 9.49
C TYR A 229 7.08 14.97 10.76
N ASN A 230 6.41 14.71 11.90
CA ASN A 230 6.83 15.24 13.20
C ASN A 230 8.20 14.71 13.63
N PHE A 231 8.49 13.43 13.35
CA PHE A 231 9.80 12.84 13.61
C PHE A 231 10.90 13.54 12.81
N VAL A 232 10.74 13.69 11.49
CA VAL A 232 11.74 14.34 10.62
C VAL A 232 11.93 15.79 11.05
N LYS A 233 10.83 16.52 11.32
CA LYS A 233 10.88 17.92 11.75
C LYS A 233 11.68 18.11 13.04
N THR A 234 11.67 17.13 13.92
CA THR A 234 12.35 17.18 15.22
C THR A 234 13.78 16.63 15.16
N ASN A 235 14.04 15.60 14.34
CA ASN A 235 15.28 14.82 14.38
C ASN A 235 16.14 14.90 13.09
N GLY A 236 15.60 15.38 11.97
CA GLY A 236 16.31 15.53 10.68
C GLY A 236 16.56 14.23 9.88
N ASN A 237 16.50 13.05 10.50
CA ASN A 237 16.62 11.76 9.81
C ASN A 237 15.42 11.44 8.90
N PHE A 238 15.61 10.55 7.93
CA PHE A 238 14.51 10.03 7.12
C PHE A 238 13.53 9.20 7.95
N ALA A 239 12.25 9.28 7.59
CA ALA A 239 11.19 8.47 8.16
C ALA A 239 10.42 7.71 7.07
N LEU A 240 10.01 6.49 7.37
CA LEU A 240 9.24 5.63 6.48
C LEU A 240 7.83 5.44 7.05
N ALA A 241 6.84 5.99 6.34
CA ALA A 241 5.42 5.83 6.65
C ALA A 241 4.78 4.87 5.64
N ILE A 242 4.07 3.86 6.13
CA ILE A 242 3.46 2.82 5.29
C ILE A 242 1.98 2.69 5.65
N GLY A 243 1.10 2.65 4.66
CA GLY A 243 -0.25 2.14 4.82
C GLY A 243 -0.39 0.84 4.03
N SER A 244 -0.83 -0.24 4.69
CA SER A 244 -1.08 -1.50 3.99
C SER A 244 -2.18 -2.30 4.64
N ASP A 245 -3.03 -2.91 3.81
CA ASP A 245 -4.08 -3.79 4.29
C ASP A 245 -4.43 -4.90 3.29
N SER A 246 -4.88 -6.04 3.85
CA SER A 246 -5.69 -7.03 3.16
C SER A 246 -7.11 -6.95 3.73
N ALA A 247 -7.90 -6.01 3.20
CA ALA A 247 -9.17 -5.60 3.79
C ALA A 247 -10.17 -6.76 3.85
N GLN A 248 -10.89 -6.90 4.97
CA GLN A 248 -11.80 -8.04 5.19
C GLN A 248 -13.26 -7.64 5.01
N GLY A 249 -13.99 -8.45 4.23
CA GLY A 249 -15.44 -8.42 4.13
C GLY A 249 -15.99 -9.83 4.31
N LYS A 250 -17.06 -9.97 5.09
CA LYS A 250 -17.70 -11.27 5.32
C LYS A 250 -18.42 -11.73 4.04
N PRO A 251 -18.35 -13.01 3.65
CA PRO A 251 -19.17 -13.52 2.54
C PRO A 251 -20.65 -13.18 2.71
N GLY A 252 -21.24 -12.56 1.69
CA GLY A 252 -22.64 -12.12 1.71
C GLY A 252 -22.91 -10.76 2.38
N ASP A 253 -21.87 -10.06 2.87
CA ASP A 253 -21.96 -8.73 3.48
C ASP A 253 -21.47 -7.63 2.52
N GLU A 254 -22.15 -6.48 2.44
CA GLU A 254 -21.87 -5.42 1.45
C GLU A 254 -20.39 -5.00 1.40
N LEU A 255 -19.68 -5.09 2.53
CA LEU A 255 -18.25 -4.82 2.58
C LEU A 255 -17.45 -5.74 1.66
N GLU A 256 -17.84 -7.01 1.49
CA GLU A 256 -17.19 -7.95 0.57
C GLU A 256 -17.12 -7.38 -0.85
N ILE A 257 -18.11 -6.61 -1.29
CA ILE A 257 -18.11 -6.00 -2.62
C ILE A 257 -17.03 -4.91 -2.73
N THR A 258 -16.82 -4.17 -1.64
CA THR A 258 -16.01 -2.96 -1.63
C THR A 258 -14.55 -3.17 -1.25
N VAL A 259 -14.22 -4.19 -0.45
CA VAL A 259 -12.85 -4.38 0.08
C VAL A 259 -11.84 -4.78 -1.00
N GLY A 260 -10.60 -4.34 -0.82
CA GLY A 260 -9.47 -4.67 -1.67
C GLY A 260 -8.16 -4.80 -0.91
N ASP A 261 -7.10 -5.23 -1.59
CA ASP A 261 -5.80 -5.50 -0.99
C ASP A 261 -4.70 -4.64 -1.62
N GLY A 262 -3.77 -4.13 -0.81
CA GLY A 262 -2.61 -3.37 -1.30
C GLY A 262 -1.83 -2.62 -0.22
N GLY A 263 -0.76 -1.95 -0.64
CA GLY A 263 0.10 -1.15 0.23
C GLY A 263 0.77 0.00 -0.51
N CYS A 264 1.04 1.07 0.22
CA CYS A 264 1.76 2.23 -0.26
C CYS A 264 2.66 2.79 0.85
N ALA A 265 3.86 3.20 0.47
CA ALA A 265 4.88 3.70 1.38
C ALA A 265 5.40 5.06 0.92
N TYR A 266 5.72 5.92 1.87
CA TYR A 266 6.32 7.23 1.68
C TYR A 266 7.54 7.38 2.56
N ILE A 267 8.64 7.85 1.96
CA ILE A 267 9.82 8.29 2.70
C ILE A 267 9.69 9.79 2.87
N LEU A 268 9.75 10.26 4.11
CA LEU A 268 9.80 11.68 4.44
C LEU A 268 11.22 12.08 4.83
N GLY A 269 11.60 13.30 4.47
CA GLY A 269 12.91 13.89 4.69
C GLY A 269 12.88 15.38 4.38
N ASN A 270 14.03 16.04 4.53
CA ASN A 270 14.21 17.46 4.23
C ASN A 270 15.44 17.71 3.35
N GLU A 271 15.90 16.70 2.60
CA GLU A 271 17.09 16.81 1.76
C GLU A 271 16.73 17.21 0.32
N ASN A 272 15.98 16.36 -0.38
CA ASN A 272 15.62 16.57 -1.78
C ASN A 272 14.16 16.15 -2.06
N PRO A 273 13.18 16.68 -1.30
CA PRO A 273 11.81 16.25 -1.39
C PRO A 273 11.21 16.53 -2.77
N ILE A 274 10.46 15.56 -3.32
CA ILE A 274 9.64 15.70 -4.52
C ILE A 274 8.37 16.50 -4.26
N GLY A 275 7.97 16.65 -3.00
CA GLY A 275 6.88 17.52 -2.59
C GLY A 275 6.98 17.89 -1.11
N ILE A 276 6.86 19.18 -0.81
CA ILE A 276 6.92 19.74 0.55
C ILE A 276 5.55 19.64 1.21
N ILE A 277 5.50 19.22 2.47
CA ILE A 277 4.27 19.23 3.27
C ILE A 277 4.08 20.64 3.86
N GLU A 278 3.16 21.40 3.28
CA GLU A 278 2.88 22.79 3.69
C GLU A 278 2.11 22.85 5.02
N GLY A 279 1.28 21.84 5.28
CA GLY A 279 0.51 21.78 6.51
C GLY A 279 -0.29 20.50 6.67
N ILE A 280 -0.64 20.23 7.92
CA ILE A 280 -1.43 19.10 8.37
C ILE A 280 -2.54 19.60 9.30
N SER A 281 -3.70 18.98 9.19
CA SER A 281 -4.84 19.15 10.12
C SER A 281 -5.55 17.80 10.31
N SER A 282 -6.31 17.66 11.40
CA SER A 282 -7.13 16.47 11.65
C SER A 282 -8.45 16.88 12.30
N TYR A 283 -9.50 16.08 12.07
CA TYR A 283 -10.79 16.19 12.74
C TYR A 283 -11.23 14.81 13.21
N THR A 284 -11.44 14.65 14.52
CA THR A 284 -11.70 13.35 15.16
C THR A 284 -12.85 13.48 16.16
N THR A 285 -13.76 12.50 16.17
CA THR A 285 -14.82 12.36 17.17
C THR A 285 -15.06 10.89 17.49
N ASP A 286 -15.70 10.58 18.61
CA ASP A 286 -16.21 9.21 18.85
C ASP A 286 -17.47 8.99 18.01
N THR A 287 -17.33 8.28 16.89
CA THR A 287 -18.41 7.96 15.94
C THR A 287 -18.29 6.48 15.55
N PRO A 288 -19.11 5.59 16.14
CA PRO A 288 -18.97 4.14 15.95
C PRO A 288 -19.64 3.65 14.66
N ASP A 289 -19.12 4.05 13.50
CA ASP A 289 -19.69 3.72 12.20
C ASP A 289 -19.20 2.38 11.62
N PHE A 290 -17.99 1.96 11.97
CA PHE A 290 -17.39 0.67 11.60
C PHE A 290 -16.37 0.27 12.65
N TRP A 291 -16.33 -1.04 12.97
CA TRP A 291 -15.42 -1.58 13.97
C TRP A 291 -15.20 -3.08 13.74
N ARG A 292 -14.09 -3.60 14.29
CA ARG A 292 -13.84 -5.04 14.39
C ARG A 292 -13.47 -5.34 15.84
N ASN A 293 -14.28 -6.15 16.51
CA ASN A 293 -13.99 -6.55 17.89
C ASN A 293 -12.74 -7.43 17.94
N ASP A 294 -12.12 -7.50 19.11
CA ASP A 294 -11.02 -8.43 19.33
C ASP A 294 -11.44 -9.87 18.96
N THR A 295 -10.51 -10.63 18.41
CA THR A 295 -10.67 -12.00 17.89
C THR A 295 -11.64 -12.19 16.72
N GLU A 296 -12.46 -11.19 16.37
CA GLU A 296 -13.35 -11.26 15.21
C GLU A 296 -12.57 -11.15 13.90
N LYS A 297 -12.95 -12.02 12.96
CA LYS A 297 -12.32 -12.08 11.63
C LYS A 297 -12.82 -10.97 10.70
N PHE A 298 -14.10 -10.61 10.83
CA PHE A 298 -14.75 -9.66 9.94
C PHE A 298 -15.26 -8.46 10.72
N PRO A 299 -15.17 -7.25 10.15
CA PRO A 299 -15.72 -6.06 10.78
C PRO A 299 -17.26 -6.03 10.73
N LYS A 300 -17.83 -5.11 11.51
CA LYS A 300 -19.23 -4.69 11.47
C LYS A 300 -19.31 -3.22 11.07
N HIS A 301 -20.45 -2.81 10.52
CA HIS A 301 -20.68 -1.44 10.08
C HIS A 301 -22.13 -1.01 10.32
N ALA A 302 -22.34 0.29 10.50
CA ALA A 302 -23.65 0.90 10.74
C ALA A 302 -24.37 1.34 9.44
N GLY A 303 -23.97 0.76 8.31
CA GLY A 303 -24.60 1.00 6.99
C GLY A 303 -24.63 2.48 6.59
N ARG A 304 -25.84 3.02 6.37
CA ARG A 304 -26.04 4.42 5.94
C ARG A 304 -25.42 5.44 6.91
N PHE A 305 -25.25 5.09 8.17
CA PHE A 305 -24.62 5.94 9.18
C PHE A 305 -23.15 6.22 8.87
N SER A 306 -22.45 5.35 8.14
CA SER A 306 -21.06 5.60 7.73
C SER A 306 -20.91 6.75 6.71
N GLY A 307 -22.02 7.26 6.15
CA GLY A 307 -22.02 8.39 5.21
C GLY A 307 -21.98 9.76 5.90
N GLU A 308 -23.15 10.39 6.08
CA GLU A 308 -23.27 11.79 6.54
C GLU A 308 -22.71 12.06 7.95
N PRO A 309 -23.09 11.31 9.00
CA PRO A 309 -22.63 11.64 10.34
C PRO A 309 -21.17 11.22 10.57
N ALA A 310 -20.62 10.35 9.73
CA ALA A 310 -19.26 9.83 9.85
C ALA A 310 -18.35 10.36 8.72
N TYR A 311 -18.25 9.67 7.58
CA TYR A 311 -17.31 10.03 6.51
C TYR A 311 -17.39 11.49 6.06
N TYR A 312 -18.58 12.00 5.69
CA TYR A 312 -18.71 13.36 5.14
C TYR A 312 -18.40 14.43 6.17
N LYS A 313 -18.90 14.29 7.41
CA LYS A 313 -18.59 15.21 8.51
C LYS A 313 -17.08 15.33 8.72
N HIS A 314 -16.37 14.22 8.83
CA HIS A 314 -14.95 14.24 9.20
C HIS A 314 -14.08 14.76 8.06
N THR A 315 -14.30 14.28 6.83
CA THR A 315 -13.52 14.69 5.66
C THR A 315 -13.72 16.16 5.29
N ILE A 316 -14.96 16.67 5.35
CA ILE A 316 -15.24 18.10 5.09
C ILE A 316 -14.55 18.99 6.12
N ASN A 317 -14.66 18.67 7.42
CA ASN A 317 -14.07 19.49 8.46
C ASN A 317 -12.53 19.43 8.44
N ALA A 318 -11.92 18.26 8.24
CA ALA A 318 -10.47 18.15 8.13
C ALA A 318 -9.92 18.98 6.95
N ALA A 319 -10.58 18.89 5.78
CA ALA A 319 -10.22 19.67 4.60
C ALA A 319 -10.35 21.19 4.85
N LYS A 320 -11.50 21.64 5.38
CA LYS A 320 -11.73 23.06 5.70
C LYS A 320 -10.74 23.59 6.72
N ASN A 321 -10.54 22.86 7.82
CA ASN A 321 -9.59 23.27 8.87
C ASN A 321 -8.18 23.46 8.31
N LEU A 322 -7.73 22.60 7.40
CA LEU A 322 -6.41 22.76 6.78
C LEU A 322 -6.36 23.93 5.81
N MET A 323 -7.37 24.06 4.93
CA MET A 323 -7.43 25.16 3.96
C MET A 323 -7.50 26.51 4.68
N GLU A 324 -8.31 26.66 5.73
CA GLU A 324 -8.37 27.86 6.57
C GLU A 324 -7.02 28.14 7.26
N LYS A 325 -6.37 27.12 7.81
CA LYS A 325 -5.04 27.25 8.46
C LYS A 325 -3.97 27.74 7.49
N LEU A 326 -4.05 27.37 6.22
CA LEU A 326 -3.08 27.72 5.18
C LEU A 326 -3.53 28.90 4.30
N ASP A 327 -4.68 29.52 4.61
CA ASP A 327 -5.31 30.56 3.79
C ASP A 327 -5.45 30.16 2.30
N LEU A 328 -5.87 28.91 2.06
CA LEU A 328 -6.05 28.34 0.72
C LEU A 328 -7.51 28.33 0.29
N LYS A 329 -7.72 28.55 -1.00
CA LYS A 329 -9.00 28.34 -1.68
C LYS A 329 -8.96 27.06 -2.53
N ILE A 330 -10.11 26.66 -3.04
CA ILE A 330 -10.25 25.44 -3.87
C ILE A 330 -9.44 25.57 -5.16
N GLU A 331 -9.37 26.78 -5.72
CA GLU A 331 -8.63 27.10 -6.94
C GLU A 331 -7.11 26.99 -6.74
N ASP A 332 -6.63 27.04 -5.50
CA ASP A 332 -5.22 26.91 -5.18
C ASP A 332 -4.73 25.45 -5.16
N ILE A 333 -5.64 24.48 -5.29
CA ILE A 333 -5.40 23.05 -5.20
C ILE A 333 -5.57 22.44 -6.59
N ASP A 334 -4.53 21.82 -7.15
CA ASP A 334 -4.62 21.23 -8.49
C ASP A 334 -5.25 19.83 -8.47
N TYR A 335 -5.01 19.07 -7.39
CA TYR A 335 -5.54 17.73 -7.23
C TYR A 335 -5.99 17.48 -5.80
N VAL A 336 -7.07 16.74 -5.62
CA VAL A 336 -7.57 16.32 -4.32
C VAL A 336 -7.77 14.81 -4.28
N VAL A 337 -7.33 14.19 -3.20
CA VAL A 337 -7.45 12.75 -2.96
C VAL A 337 -8.20 12.52 -1.67
N PHE A 338 -9.43 12.01 -1.77
CA PHE A 338 -10.19 11.57 -0.61
C PHE A 338 -10.01 10.07 -0.38
N HIS A 339 -10.17 9.60 0.87
CA HIS A 339 -10.35 8.17 1.14
C HIS A 339 -11.57 7.61 0.39
N GLN A 340 -11.50 6.38 -0.13
CA GLN A 340 -12.45 5.85 -1.10
C GLN A 340 -13.05 4.54 -0.58
N PRO A 341 -14.03 4.60 0.35
CA PRO A 341 -14.69 3.39 0.85
C PRO A 341 -15.59 2.76 -0.22
N ASN A 342 -16.03 3.57 -1.19
CA ASN A 342 -16.71 3.16 -2.41
C ASN A 342 -16.46 4.21 -3.52
N GLY A 343 -16.90 3.93 -4.74
CA GLY A 343 -16.70 4.84 -5.88
C GLY A 343 -17.49 6.15 -5.77
N LYS A 344 -18.52 6.25 -4.93
CA LYS A 344 -19.40 7.43 -4.86
C LYS A 344 -18.93 8.47 -3.85
N PHE A 345 -18.51 8.04 -2.67
CA PHE A 345 -18.19 8.91 -1.53
C PHE A 345 -17.13 9.98 -1.81
N PRO A 346 -15.93 9.66 -2.35
CA PRO A 346 -14.89 10.66 -2.63
C PRO A 346 -15.37 11.73 -3.62
N ARG A 347 -16.17 11.32 -4.62
CA ARG A 347 -16.73 12.24 -5.62
C ARG A 347 -17.82 13.15 -5.04
N VAL A 348 -18.64 12.62 -4.13
CA VAL A 348 -19.67 13.43 -3.44
C VAL A 348 -19.04 14.46 -2.53
N VAL A 349 -18.03 14.08 -1.72
CA VAL A 349 -17.38 15.05 -0.82
C VAL A 349 -16.60 16.11 -1.59
N GLY A 350 -15.88 15.73 -2.65
CA GLY A 350 -15.19 16.69 -3.51
C GLY A 350 -16.15 17.75 -4.08
N ARG A 351 -17.30 17.32 -4.62
CA ARG A 351 -18.34 18.26 -5.11
C ARG A 351 -18.94 19.12 -4.00
N LYS A 352 -19.21 18.56 -2.80
CA LYS A 352 -19.72 19.33 -1.66
C LYS A 352 -18.74 20.43 -1.21
N LEU A 353 -17.44 20.17 -1.34
CA LEU A 353 -16.38 21.13 -1.06
C LEU A 353 -16.12 22.10 -2.22
N GLY A 354 -16.68 21.86 -3.41
CA GLY A 354 -16.55 22.72 -4.59
C GLY A 354 -15.43 22.33 -5.57
N PHE A 355 -14.75 21.21 -5.35
CA PHE A 355 -13.77 20.68 -6.31
C PHE A 355 -14.45 20.20 -7.60
N ASN A 356 -13.81 20.46 -8.73
CA ASN A 356 -14.26 20.00 -10.04
C ASN A 356 -13.88 18.52 -10.29
N HIS A 357 -14.40 17.96 -11.39
CA HIS A 357 -14.17 16.56 -11.75
C HIS A 357 -12.69 16.25 -11.99
N GLU A 358 -11.95 17.11 -12.69
CA GLU A 358 -10.54 16.88 -13.02
C GLU A 358 -9.64 16.84 -11.79
N GLN A 359 -9.92 17.69 -10.79
CA GLN A 359 -9.22 17.71 -9.50
C GLN A 359 -9.41 16.39 -8.73
N ILE A 360 -10.56 15.73 -8.87
CA ILE A 360 -10.95 14.54 -8.09
C ILE A 360 -10.53 13.24 -8.78
N GLU A 361 -10.86 13.05 -10.06
CA GLU A 361 -10.80 11.73 -10.71
C GLU A 361 -9.40 11.15 -10.82
N LEU A 362 -8.38 12.01 -10.92
CA LEU A 362 -7.00 11.57 -10.98
C LEU A 362 -6.55 10.84 -9.70
N GLY A 363 -7.15 11.16 -8.56
CA GLY A 363 -6.92 10.49 -7.30
C GLY A 363 -7.69 9.18 -7.13
N ILE A 364 -8.68 8.86 -7.98
CA ILE A 364 -9.55 7.70 -7.80
C ILE A 364 -8.83 6.39 -8.15
N VAL A 365 -8.83 5.46 -7.20
CA VAL A 365 -8.28 4.10 -7.33
C VAL A 365 -9.33 3.03 -7.06
N PHE A 366 -10.40 3.33 -6.32
CA PHE A 366 -11.43 2.35 -5.92
C PHE A 366 -11.99 1.57 -7.11
N ASP A 367 -12.24 2.23 -8.24
CA ASP A 367 -12.86 1.61 -9.42
C ASP A 367 -12.02 0.46 -10.03
N TRP A 368 -10.75 0.34 -9.65
CA TRP A 368 -9.80 -0.65 -10.17
C TRP A 368 -9.43 -1.74 -9.16
N ILE A 369 -9.46 -1.41 -7.87
CA ILE A 369 -8.88 -2.25 -6.81
C ILE A 369 -9.76 -2.38 -5.57
N GLY A 370 -10.85 -1.63 -5.45
CA GLY A 370 -11.64 -1.54 -4.22
C GLY A 370 -10.96 -0.73 -3.12
N ASN A 371 -11.46 -0.88 -1.90
CA ASN A 371 -11.02 -0.20 -0.69
C ASN A 371 -9.90 -0.99 -0.01
N THR A 372 -8.66 -0.53 -0.18
CA THR A 372 -7.45 -1.06 0.46
C THR A 372 -7.19 -0.45 1.85
N TYR A 373 -8.25 0.00 2.54
CA TYR A 373 -8.23 0.58 3.87
C TYR A 373 -7.10 1.62 4.04
N SER A 374 -6.11 1.36 4.90
CA SER A 374 -5.02 2.30 5.24
C SER A 374 -4.14 2.69 4.05
N ALA A 375 -4.14 1.88 2.99
CA ALA A 375 -3.40 2.19 1.77
C ALA A 375 -4.19 3.05 0.78
N ASN A 376 -5.51 3.18 0.93
CA ASN A 376 -6.37 3.64 -0.16
C ASN A 376 -6.12 5.09 -0.58
N SER A 377 -6.15 6.04 0.36
CA SER A 377 -5.84 7.45 0.05
C SER A 377 -4.36 7.64 -0.32
N LEU A 378 -3.47 6.81 0.23
CA LEU A 378 -2.04 6.81 -0.08
C LEU A 378 -1.76 6.38 -1.53
N LEU A 379 -2.48 5.37 -2.04
CA LEU A 379 -2.42 4.94 -3.44
C LEU A 379 -2.95 6.02 -4.38
N GLY A 380 -4.02 6.71 -3.99
CA GLY A 380 -4.52 7.86 -4.74
C GLY A 380 -3.49 9.00 -4.85
N LEU A 381 -2.78 9.30 -3.76
CA LEU A 381 -1.69 10.28 -3.77
C LEU A 381 -0.53 9.83 -4.68
N ALA A 382 -0.14 8.55 -4.65
CA ALA A 382 0.91 8.04 -5.53
C ALA A 382 0.51 8.14 -7.01
N LYS A 383 -0.75 7.85 -7.33
CA LYS A 383 -1.33 8.02 -8.67
C LYS A 383 -1.28 9.47 -9.15
N VAL A 384 -1.52 10.44 -8.26
CA VAL A 384 -1.38 11.87 -8.58
C VAL A 384 0.10 12.25 -8.78
N LEU A 385 1.00 11.82 -7.88
CA LEU A 385 2.43 12.14 -7.96
C LEU A 385 3.11 11.59 -9.22
N ASP A 386 2.63 10.47 -9.76
CA ASP A 386 3.09 9.93 -11.04
C ASP A 386 2.98 10.93 -12.19
N ILE A 387 1.97 11.81 -12.16
CA ILE A 387 1.65 12.72 -13.26
C ILE A 387 1.86 14.20 -12.93
N ALA A 388 1.93 14.57 -11.65
CA ALA A 388 1.98 15.96 -11.22
C ALA A 388 3.26 16.65 -11.74
N ALA A 389 3.10 17.84 -12.31
CA ALA A 389 4.21 18.75 -12.63
C ALA A 389 4.79 19.38 -11.36
N PRO A 390 5.99 20.00 -11.43
CA PRO A 390 6.49 20.88 -10.37
C PRO A 390 5.49 21.99 -10.00
N TYR A 391 5.56 22.44 -8.74
CA TYR A 391 4.77 23.53 -8.17
C TYR A 391 3.26 23.27 -8.11
N GLN A 392 2.82 22.04 -8.34
CA GLN A 392 1.42 21.66 -8.21
C GLN A 392 1.09 21.33 -6.76
N ARG A 393 -0.08 21.79 -6.30
CA ARG A 393 -0.57 21.55 -4.95
C ARG A 393 -1.57 20.41 -4.95
N ILE A 394 -1.33 19.46 -4.04
CA ILE A 394 -2.12 18.26 -3.85
C ILE A 394 -2.67 18.28 -2.42
N LEU A 395 -3.98 18.14 -2.28
CA LEU A 395 -4.64 17.95 -0.99
C LEU A 395 -5.03 16.48 -0.84
N ILE A 396 -4.50 15.79 0.18
CA ILE A 396 -4.97 14.46 0.57
C ILE A 396 -5.83 14.58 1.83
N VAL A 397 -7.00 13.93 1.83
CA VAL A 397 -7.95 13.90 2.94
C VAL A 397 -8.35 12.44 3.20
N SER A 398 -7.82 11.85 4.27
CA SER A 398 -8.15 10.48 4.64
C SER A 398 -9.42 10.38 5.45
N TYR A 399 -9.85 9.16 5.74
CA TYR A 399 -10.88 8.88 6.71
C TYR A 399 -10.60 7.52 7.34
N GLY A 400 -10.84 7.40 8.63
CA GLY A 400 -10.82 6.15 9.37
C GLY A 400 -12.03 6.13 10.29
N SER A 401 -12.79 5.05 10.25
CA SER A 401 -13.96 4.85 11.11
C SER A 401 -13.60 4.81 12.60
N GLY A 402 -14.58 5.14 13.45
CA GLY A 402 -14.41 5.26 14.90
C GLY A 402 -14.47 6.66 15.54
N ALA A 403 -14.28 7.83 14.91
CA ALA A 403 -13.86 8.14 13.55
C ALA A 403 -12.96 9.40 13.51
N GLY A 404 -12.13 9.49 12.47
CA GLY A 404 -11.24 10.62 12.25
C GLY A 404 -10.86 10.82 10.79
N SER A 405 -10.38 12.01 10.45
CA SER A 405 -9.90 12.35 9.11
C SER A 405 -8.67 13.25 9.22
N ASP A 406 -7.62 12.91 8.47
CA ASP A 406 -6.43 13.75 8.35
C ASP A 406 -6.43 14.45 7.00
N ALA A 407 -6.07 15.73 6.98
CA ALA A 407 -5.83 16.51 5.77
C ALA A 407 -4.35 16.92 5.72
N ILE A 408 -3.73 16.79 4.54
CA ILE A 408 -2.33 17.14 4.30
C ILE A 408 -2.23 17.88 2.96
N SER A 409 -1.61 19.07 2.95
CA SER A 409 -1.30 19.84 1.74
C SER A 409 0.14 19.61 1.35
N ILE A 410 0.35 19.25 0.09
CA ILE A 410 1.67 18.96 -0.48
C ILE A 410 1.86 19.83 -1.72
N ILE A 411 2.98 20.54 -1.81
CA ILE A 411 3.39 21.26 -3.02
C ILE A 411 4.57 20.54 -3.67
N THR A 412 4.42 20.09 -4.92
CA THR A 412 5.48 19.39 -5.64
C THR A 412 6.65 20.32 -5.94
N THR A 413 7.86 19.78 -5.93
CA THR A 413 9.09 20.51 -6.24
C THR A 413 9.61 20.10 -7.62
N PRO A 414 10.57 20.85 -8.21
CA PRO A 414 11.26 20.41 -9.43
C PRO A 414 11.91 19.02 -9.33
N LYS A 415 12.26 18.55 -8.13
CA LYS A 415 12.87 17.23 -7.93
C LYS A 415 11.97 16.07 -8.34
N ILE A 416 10.65 16.29 -8.42
CA ILE A 416 9.71 15.26 -8.87
C ILE A 416 10.04 14.76 -10.28
N GLU A 417 10.54 15.63 -11.18
CA GLU A 417 10.86 15.23 -12.56
C GLU A 417 12.11 14.35 -12.64
N GLU A 418 13.11 14.67 -11.82
CA GLU A 418 14.35 13.93 -11.71
C GLU A 418 14.09 12.54 -11.12
N LYS A 419 13.43 12.47 -9.96
CA LYS A 419 13.24 11.21 -9.23
C LYS A 419 12.20 10.29 -9.86
N ARG A 420 11.20 10.81 -10.59
CA ARG A 420 10.20 9.98 -11.31
C ARG A 420 10.83 8.95 -12.26
N LYS A 421 12.01 9.24 -12.81
CA LYS A 421 12.77 8.31 -13.67
C LYS A 421 13.17 7.01 -12.98
N ASN A 422 13.21 7.00 -11.64
CA ASN A 422 13.54 5.84 -10.83
C ASN A 422 12.36 4.88 -10.64
N ILE A 423 11.15 5.27 -11.06
CA ILE A 423 9.94 4.46 -10.96
C ILE A 423 9.85 3.53 -12.16
N ASN A 424 9.87 2.22 -11.89
CA ASN A 424 9.79 1.19 -12.93
C ASN A 424 8.35 0.81 -13.33
N ARG A 425 7.37 1.11 -12.47
CA ARG A 425 5.95 0.78 -12.67
C ARG A 425 5.08 1.86 -12.08
N SER A 426 4.22 2.46 -12.89
CA SER A 426 3.27 3.50 -12.48
C SER A 426 2.26 2.95 -11.47
N ALA A 427 1.72 3.81 -10.61
CA ALA A 427 0.58 3.51 -9.77
C ALA A 427 -0.65 3.08 -10.62
N ARG A 428 -0.85 3.69 -11.79
CA ARG A 428 -1.90 3.29 -12.75
C ARG A 428 -1.74 1.84 -13.24
N SER A 429 -0.50 1.42 -13.51
CA SER A 429 -0.16 0.02 -13.82
C SER A 429 -0.36 -0.91 -12.63
N TRP A 430 -0.01 -0.48 -11.41
CA TRP A 430 -0.23 -1.27 -10.19
C TRP A 430 -1.72 -1.53 -9.92
N ILE A 431 -2.57 -0.51 -10.08
CA ILE A 431 -4.01 -0.66 -9.85
C ILE A 431 -4.71 -1.39 -11.01
N GLY A 432 -4.11 -1.45 -12.20
CA GLY A 432 -4.68 -2.15 -13.36
C GLY A 432 -5.51 -1.24 -14.28
N GLU A 433 -5.35 0.07 -14.13
CA GLU A 433 -5.85 1.06 -15.10
C GLU A 433 -5.01 0.99 -16.40
N GLU A 434 -3.71 0.74 -16.26
CA GLU A 434 -2.77 0.38 -17.33
C GLU A 434 -2.35 -1.09 -17.17
N ASP A 435 -1.83 -1.68 -18.25
CA ASP A 435 -1.23 -3.02 -18.27
C ASP A 435 -2.15 -4.16 -17.77
N LYS A 436 -3.41 -4.17 -18.22
CA LYS A 436 -4.41 -5.17 -17.80
C LYS A 436 -4.01 -6.60 -18.11
N GLU A 437 -3.25 -6.81 -19.18
CA GLU A 437 -2.67 -8.10 -19.59
C GLU A 437 -1.74 -8.70 -18.53
N ASN A 438 -1.20 -7.87 -17.64
CA ASN A 438 -0.36 -8.33 -16.54
C ASN A 438 -1.18 -8.74 -15.30
N LEU A 439 -2.50 -8.59 -15.29
CA LEU A 439 -3.35 -8.97 -14.14
C LEU A 439 -3.77 -10.45 -14.20
N ILE A 440 -4.11 -11.01 -13.04
CA ILE A 440 -4.62 -12.38 -12.93
C ILE A 440 -6.06 -12.31 -12.43
N PHE A 441 -7.02 -12.63 -13.31
CA PHE A 441 -8.43 -12.70 -12.91
C PHE A 441 -8.73 -14.07 -12.31
N GLY A 442 -9.08 -14.08 -11.03
CA GLY A 442 -9.47 -15.30 -10.29
C GLY A 442 -10.97 -15.42 -10.15
N ASN A 443 -11.45 -16.65 -9.91
CA ASN A 443 -12.84 -16.91 -9.56
C ASN A 443 -13.09 -16.70 -8.05
N TYR A 444 -14.37 -16.74 -7.64
CA TYR A 444 -14.74 -16.52 -6.24
C TYR A 444 -14.13 -17.54 -5.28
N GLY A 445 -13.99 -18.81 -5.67
CA GLY A 445 -13.36 -19.84 -4.85
C GLY A 445 -11.88 -19.56 -4.55
N LEU A 446 -11.14 -19.09 -5.56
CA LEU A 446 -9.75 -18.68 -5.39
C LEU A 446 -9.61 -17.45 -4.49
N TYR A 447 -10.53 -16.48 -4.64
CA TYR A 447 -10.63 -15.33 -3.74
C TYR A 447 -10.83 -15.78 -2.28
N LEU A 448 -11.83 -16.62 -2.00
CA LEU A 448 -12.10 -17.11 -0.66
C LEU A 448 -10.90 -17.87 -0.06
N LYS A 449 -10.26 -18.72 -0.86
CA LYS A 449 -9.06 -19.48 -0.45
C LYS A 449 -7.90 -18.55 -0.08
N ASN A 450 -7.57 -17.59 -0.95
CA ASN A 450 -6.42 -16.71 -0.71
C ASN A 450 -6.67 -15.71 0.43
N LYS A 451 -7.91 -15.31 0.66
CA LYS A 451 -8.34 -14.55 1.84
C LYS A 451 -8.42 -15.41 3.11
N GLY A 452 -8.12 -16.71 3.01
CA GLY A 452 -8.12 -17.66 4.12
C GLY A 452 -9.51 -17.88 4.72
N ILE A 453 -10.57 -17.75 3.91
CA ILE A 453 -11.97 -17.92 4.31
C ILE A 453 -12.39 -19.39 4.27
N ILE A 454 -11.91 -20.13 3.27
CA ILE A 454 -12.14 -21.57 3.08
C ILE A 454 -10.85 -22.38 3.10
#